data_AF-A0A9J6ES91-F1
#
_entry.id   AF-A0A9J6ES91-F1
#
_cell.length_a   1.000
_cell.length_b   1.000
_cell.length_c   1.000
_cell.angle_alpha   90.00
_cell.angle_beta   90.00
_cell.angle_gamma   90.00
#
_symmetry.space_group_name_H-M   'P 1'
#
loop_
_entity.id
_entity.type
_entity.pdbx_description
1 polymer ?
#
loop_
_entity_poly.entity_id
_entity_poly.type
_entity_poly.pdbx_seq_one_letter_code
_entity_poly.pdbx_strand_id
1 'polypeptide(L)'
;MAPKKWRLRAIQERKCVPIVSFSHGSLNASTRLPATVYEHDVITGGRTRTRRVLTCEADGLEYVGENFGEHGLRANAQCNHFVAVENVATGAVSLYPAELISMRPYFAKRAAAEGASKADAKTFREQVDALATAFGSKRKRKAVETRLRLNVEDGTLHETTASTLAAVKDSLAALDATVDKPSPAGVVVDSIPPQNREATVRQDVYRIEDLIPAEHADYLDEVAEPLLNATPDQISQWRSEATYPEYVTERVTRLSGDDEYRVIEARLLAFYTMLVSVSRLRYTDVKKKDPLPDIAQPLKGVLLDTFTLTSRSERGVTSRNFPQRMKDKVLAYILVVVLILEEYKFDFKTVQLDTKASDRILTTLAYALGCHVGTRKTPGSRVGSKFMELKLPLVDPSQQQRAKKSRM
;
A
#
# COMPACT_ATOMS: atom_id res chain seq x y z
N MET A 1 -57.32 -43.28 -34.94
CA MET A 1 -57.68 -41.86 -35.20
C MET A 1 -56.98 -41.43 -36.47
N ALA A 2 -57.72 -41.10 -37.53
CA ALA A 2 -57.14 -40.60 -38.77
C ALA A 2 -56.37 -39.29 -38.49
N PRO A 3 -55.22 -39.02 -39.15
CA PRO A 3 -54.51 -37.77 -38.97
C PRO A 3 -55.41 -36.61 -39.42
N LYS A 4 -55.78 -35.72 -38.49
CA LYS A 4 -56.49 -34.47 -38.82
C LYS A 4 -55.59 -33.68 -39.77
N LYS A 5 -55.91 -33.71 -41.07
CA LYS A 5 -55.24 -32.86 -42.07
C LYS A 5 -55.76 -31.43 -41.90
N TRP A 6 -54.96 -30.57 -41.28
CA TRP A 6 -55.21 -29.13 -41.25
C TRP A 6 -55.25 -28.59 -42.68
N ARG A 7 -56.30 -27.84 -43.02
CA ARG A 7 -56.38 -27.14 -44.30
C ARG A 7 -56.04 -25.68 -44.07
N LEU A 8 -54.94 -25.23 -44.68
CA LEU A 8 -54.56 -23.83 -44.68
C LEU A 8 -55.59 -23.02 -45.46
N ARG A 9 -56.31 -22.12 -44.78
CA ARG A 9 -57.38 -21.33 -45.42
C ARG A 9 -56.87 -20.00 -45.97
N ALA A 10 -55.96 -19.33 -45.25
CA ALA A 10 -55.38 -18.06 -45.66
C ALA A 10 -54.11 -17.76 -44.86
N ILE A 11 -53.14 -17.11 -45.52
CA ILE A 11 -52.01 -16.43 -44.87
C ILE A 11 -52.35 -14.94 -44.89
N GLN A 12 -52.55 -14.34 -43.72
CA GLN A 12 -52.97 -12.94 -43.64
C GLN A 12 -51.75 -12.03 -43.49
N GLU A 13 -51.16 -11.61 -44.61
CA GLU A 13 -49.90 -10.83 -44.62
C GLU A 13 -50.03 -9.42 -44.03
N ARG A 14 -51.23 -8.83 -44.01
CA ARG A 14 -51.44 -7.42 -43.66
C ARG A 14 -51.51 -7.11 -42.15
N LYS A 15 -51.58 -8.12 -41.28
CA LYS A 15 -51.72 -7.90 -39.83
C LYS A 15 -50.66 -8.71 -39.09
N CYS A 16 -49.53 -8.08 -38.80
CA CYS A 16 -48.49 -8.65 -37.94
C CYS A 16 -48.94 -8.53 -36.47
N VAL A 17 -49.07 -9.66 -35.78
CA VAL A 17 -49.53 -9.73 -34.39
C VAL A 17 -48.32 -9.72 -33.44
N PRO A 18 -48.20 -8.74 -32.53
CA PRO A 18 -47.13 -8.76 -31.54
C PRO A 18 -47.41 -9.82 -30.48
N ILE A 19 -46.47 -10.76 -30.30
CA ILE A 19 -46.46 -11.71 -29.19
C ILE A 19 -45.52 -11.16 -28.12
N VAL A 20 -46.04 -10.98 -26.92
CA VAL A 20 -45.34 -10.32 -25.83
C VAL A 20 -44.85 -11.36 -24.82
N SER A 21 -43.57 -11.32 -24.47
CA SER A 21 -43.00 -12.10 -23.36
C SER A 21 -42.43 -11.17 -22.28
N PHE A 22 -42.75 -11.42 -21.02
CA PHE A 22 -42.23 -10.62 -19.91
C PHE A 22 -40.94 -11.25 -19.39
N SER A 23 -39.90 -10.43 -19.23
CA SER A 23 -38.61 -10.88 -18.71
C SER A 23 -38.65 -11.37 -17.26
N HIS A 24 -39.60 -10.88 -16.45
CA HIS A 24 -39.66 -11.13 -15.01
C HIS A 24 -41.04 -11.58 -14.50
N GLY A 25 -41.83 -12.30 -15.31
CA GLY A 25 -43.10 -12.87 -14.83
C GLY A 25 -43.96 -13.49 -15.93
N SER A 26 -45.10 -14.07 -15.54
CA SER A 26 -46.15 -14.50 -16.46
C SER A 26 -47.47 -13.84 -16.08
N LEU A 27 -48.22 -13.38 -17.07
CA LEU A 27 -49.56 -12.89 -16.84
C LEU A 27 -50.51 -14.05 -16.55
N ASN A 28 -51.29 -13.93 -15.48
CA ASN A 28 -52.40 -14.84 -15.23
C ASN A 28 -53.52 -14.54 -16.24
N ALA A 29 -54.16 -15.59 -16.77
CA ALA A 29 -55.12 -15.52 -17.87
C ALA A 29 -56.33 -14.59 -17.63
N SER A 30 -56.60 -14.18 -16.39
CA SER A 30 -57.68 -13.27 -16.01
C SER A 30 -57.29 -11.79 -16.02
N THR A 31 -56.02 -11.44 -16.20
CA THR A 31 -55.53 -10.07 -16.03
C THR A 31 -55.53 -9.34 -17.38
N ARG A 32 -56.32 -8.27 -17.50
CA ARG A 32 -56.29 -7.37 -18.66
C ARG A 32 -55.35 -6.22 -18.36
N LEU A 33 -54.21 -6.16 -19.06
CA LEU A 33 -53.29 -5.02 -18.97
C LEU A 33 -53.56 -4.03 -20.12
N PRO A 34 -53.71 -2.73 -19.84
CA PRO A 34 -53.70 -1.72 -20.88
C PRO A 34 -52.29 -1.66 -21.48
N ALA A 35 -52.18 -1.95 -22.76
CA ALA A 35 -50.93 -1.82 -23.53
C ALA A 35 -51.13 -0.78 -24.62
N THR A 36 -50.19 0.16 -24.71
CA THR A 36 -50.11 1.10 -25.83
C THR A 36 -49.05 0.63 -26.81
N VAL A 37 -49.39 0.66 -28.10
CA VAL A 37 -48.51 0.22 -29.18
C VAL A 37 -48.21 1.42 -30.06
N TYR A 38 -46.93 1.75 -30.16
CA TYR A 38 -46.42 2.76 -31.09
C TYR A 38 -45.79 2.06 -32.28
N GLU A 39 -46.25 2.40 -33.48
CA GLU A 39 -45.72 1.84 -34.73
C GLU A 39 -45.10 2.95 -35.57
N HIS A 40 -43.93 2.67 -36.15
CA HIS A 40 -43.27 3.55 -37.10
C HIS A 40 -42.62 2.73 -38.21
N ASP A 41 -43.04 2.98 -39.45
CA ASP A 41 -42.44 2.37 -40.63
C ASP A 41 -41.12 3.05 -41.01
N VAL A 42 -40.05 2.26 -41.11
CA VAL A 42 -38.73 2.72 -41.53
C VAL A 42 -38.29 1.95 -42.77
N ILE A 43 -37.89 2.69 -43.81
CA ILE A 43 -37.37 2.12 -45.06
C ILE A 43 -35.85 2.03 -44.92
N THR A 44 -35.32 0.80 -44.82
CA THR A 44 -33.87 0.56 -44.76
C THR A 44 -33.47 -0.34 -45.93
N GLY A 45 -32.67 0.18 -46.85
CA GLY A 45 -32.15 -0.59 -48.00
C GLY A 45 -33.24 -1.11 -48.95
N GLY A 46 -34.29 -0.32 -49.20
CA GLY A 46 -35.39 -0.68 -50.11
C GLY A 46 -36.44 -1.65 -49.53
N ARG A 47 -36.30 -2.07 -48.26
CA ARG A 47 -37.30 -2.85 -47.53
C ARG A 47 -37.91 -2.01 -46.41
N THR A 48 -39.24 -1.93 -46.37
CA THR A 48 -39.99 -1.31 -45.27
C THR A 48 -40.01 -2.28 -44.09
N ARG A 49 -39.54 -1.82 -42.91
CA ARG A 49 -39.64 -2.53 -41.64
C ARG A 49 -40.45 -1.69 -40.65
N THR A 50 -41.47 -2.30 -40.07
CA THR A 50 -42.32 -1.74 -39.01
C THR A 50 -41.55 -1.77 -37.68
N ARG A 51 -41.13 -0.62 -37.16
CA ARG A 51 -40.63 -0.51 -35.78
C ARG A 51 -41.80 -0.40 -34.83
N ARG A 52 -41.80 -1.20 -33.77
CA ARG A 52 -42.86 -1.27 -32.78
C ARG A 52 -42.28 -1.11 -31.39
N VAL A 53 -42.90 -0.23 -30.61
CA VAL A 53 -42.64 -0.04 -29.19
C VAL A 53 -43.94 -0.32 -28.45
N LEU A 54 -43.92 -1.27 -27.53
CA LEU A 54 -45.04 -1.52 -26.63
C LEU A 54 -44.69 -0.97 -25.26
N THR A 55 -45.64 -0.27 -24.66
CA THR A 55 -45.55 0.13 -23.25
C THR A 55 -46.78 -0.38 -22.51
N CYS A 56 -46.57 -0.96 -21.34
CA CYS A 56 -47.66 -1.38 -20.47
C CYS A 56 -47.31 -1.08 -19.01
N GLU A 57 -48.31 -0.69 -18.24
CA GLU A 57 -48.18 -0.44 -16.81
C GLU A 57 -48.86 -1.59 -16.04
N ALA A 58 -48.13 -2.19 -15.10
CA ALA A 58 -48.64 -3.27 -14.27
C ALA A 58 -48.06 -3.14 -12.85
N ASP A 59 -48.92 -3.14 -11.84
CA ASP A 59 -48.54 -3.15 -10.41
C ASP A 59 -47.53 -2.05 -10.01
N GLY A 60 -47.71 -0.84 -10.57
CA GLY A 60 -46.83 0.31 -10.33
C GLY A 60 -45.47 0.26 -11.04
N LEU A 61 -45.23 -0.75 -11.90
CA LEU A 61 -44.07 -0.82 -12.79
C LEU A 61 -44.49 -0.54 -14.24
N GLU A 62 -43.74 0.35 -14.89
CA GLU A 62 -43.80 0.53 -16.33
C GLU A 62 -42.94 -0.53 -17.01
N TYR A 63 -43.44 -1.13 -18.08
CA TYR A 63 -42.70 -2.08 -18.91
C TYR A 63 -42.65 -1.56 -20.34
N VAL A 64 -41.47 -1.65 -20.94
CA VAL A 64 -41.21 -1.24 -22.31
C VAL A 64 -40.62 -2.42 -23.09
N GLY A 65 -41.14 -2.65 -24.29
CA GLY A 65 -40.64 -3.66 -25.22
C GLY A 65 -40.46 -3.06 -26.62
N GLU A 66 -39.31 -3.31 -27.23
CA GLU A 66 -38.95 -2.79 -28.54
C GLU A 66 -38.62 -3.95 -29.50
N ASN A 67 -39.04 -3.84 -30.76
CA ASN A 67 -38.70 -4.83 -31.79
C ASN A 67 -37.39 -4.50 -32.57
N PHE A 68 -36.75 -3.36 -32.27
CA PHE A 68 -35.56 -2.86 -32.97
C PHE A 68 -34.44 -2.47 -31.99
N GLY A 69 -33.26 -2.16 -32.53
CA GLY A 69 -32.12 -1.71 -31.72
C GLY A 69 -31.46 -2.82 -30.88
N GLU A 70 -30.74 -2.42 -29.83
CA GLU A 70 -30.04 -3.33 -28.91
C GLU A 70 -31.01 -4.20 -28.08
N HIS A 71 -32.27 -3.75 -27.96
CA HIS A 71 -33.31 -4.42 -27.19
C HIS A 71 -34.22 -5.33 -28.05
N GLY A 72 -34.09 -5.26 -29.38
CA GLY A 72 -34.80 -6.14 -30.30
C GLY A 72 -34.30 -7.59 -30.22
N LEU A 73 -35.23 -8.55 -30.20
CA LEU A 73 -34.88 -9.97 -30.23
C LEU A 73 -34.23 -10.33 -31.56
N ARG A 74 -32.98 -10.83 -31.50
CA ARG A 74 -32.25 -11.35 -32.67
C ARG A 74 -33.01 -12.46 -33.39
N ALA A 75 -33.88 -13.19 -32.67
CA ALA A 75 -34.76 -14.21 -33.23
C ALA A 75 -35.66 -13.66 -34.34
N ASN A 76 -36.18 -12.44 -34.24
CA ASN A 76 -37.03 -11.84 -35.28
C ASN A 76 -36.27 -11.52 -36.58
N ALA A 77 -34.93 -11.44 -36.53
CA ALA A 77 -34.12 -11.25 -37.73
C ALA A 77 -33.76 -12.58 -38.43
N GLN A 78 -33.82 -13.70 -37.70
CA GLN A 78 -33.38 -15.01 -38.17
C GLN A 78 -34.54 -16.01 -38.37
N CYS A 79 -35.69 -15.79 -37.74
CA CYS A 79 -36.84 -16.67 -37.76
C CYS A 79 -38.13 -15.87 -38.03
N ASN A 80 -39.00 -16.41 -38.88
CA ASN A 80 -40.34 -15.90 -39.09
C ASN A 80 -41.32 -16.66 -38.19
N HIS A 81 -41.99 -15.96 -37.28
CA HIS A 81 -42.97 -16.57 -36.38
C HIS A 81 -44.38 -16.38 -36.93
N PHE A 82 -45.24 -17.39 -36.73
CA PHE A 82 -46.65 -17.34 -37.13
C PHE A 82 -47.54 -17.87 -36.01
N VAL A 83 -48.65 -17.18 -35.75
CA VAL A 83 -49.73 -17.65 -34.88
C VAL A 83 -50.77 -18.35 -35.73
N ALA A 84 -51.04 -19.61 -35.40
CA ALA A 84 -52.09 -20.40 -36.04
C ALA A 84 -53.38 -20.33 -35.22
N VAL A 85 -54.47 -19.91 -35.85
CA VAL A 85 -55.82 -19.98 -35.27
C VAL A 85 -56.60 -21.08 -35.99
N GLU A 86 -56.94 -22.15 -35.26
CA GLU A 86 -57.74 -23.26 -35.76
C GLU A 86 -59.22 -23.03 -35.44
N ASN A 87 -60.08 -23.14 -36.45
CA ASN A 87 -61.51 -23.25 -36.24
C ASN A 87 -61.90 -24.73 -36.12
N VAL A 88 -62.11 -25.19 -34.88
CA VAL A 88 -62.37 -26.59 -34.51
C VAL A 88 -63.58 -27.18 -35.27
N ALA A 89 -64.58 -26.36 -35.61
CA ALA A 89 -65.78 -26.80 -36.32
C ALA A 89 -65.56 -27.00 -37.84
N THR A 90 -64.58 -26.31 -38.44
CA THR A 90 -64.33 -26.35 -39.90
C THR A 90 -63.00 -27.01 -40.28
N GLY A 91 -62.11 -27.26 -39.31
CA GLY A 91 -60.77 -27.83 -39.54
C GLY A 91 -59.85 -26.92 -40.36
N ALA A 92 -60.23 -25.65 -40.53
CA ALA A 92 -59.49 -24.64 -41.26
C ALA A 92 -58.54 -23.90 -40.31
N VAL A 93 -57.29 -23.72 -40.73
CA VAL A 93 -56.25 -22.99 -39.99
C VAL A 93 -55.89 -21.71 -40.74
N SER A 94 -55.90 -20.60 -40.02
CA SER A 94 -55.44 -19.29 -40.48
C SER A 94 -54.12 -18.94 -39.82
N LEU A 95 -53.12 -18.56 -40.62
CA LEU A 95 -51.79 -18.16 -40.13
C LEU A 95 -51.66 -16.64 -40.12
N TYR A 96 -51.24 -16.10 -38.98
CA TYR A 96 -50.96 -14.68 -38.77
C TYR A 96 -49.46 -14.50 -38.54
N PRO A 97 -48.76 -13.65 -39.31
CA PRO A 97 -47.37 -13.34 -39.04
C PRO A 97 -47.26 -12.69 -37.66
N ALA A 98 -46.24 -13.06 -36.91
CA ALA A 98 -46.06 -12.61 -35.54
C ALA A 98 -44.63 -12.14 -35.27
N GLU A 99 -44.52 -11.10 -34.45
CA GLU A 99 -43.26 -10.56 -33.96
C GLU A 99 -43.14 -10.82 -32.47
N LEU A 100 -42.03 -11.40 -32.03
CA LEU A 100 -41.79 -11.68 -30.63
C LEU A 100 -41.14 -10.46 -29.97
N ILE A 101 -41.81 -9.86 -28.99
CA ILE A 101 -41.36 -8.66 -28.29
C ILE A 101 -41.19 -8.99 -26.81
N SER A 102 -39.99 -8.72 -26.27
CA SER A 102 -39.70 -8.96 -24.86
C SER A 102 -39.86 -7.67 -24.06
N MET A 103 -40.79 -7.66 -23.11
CA MET A 103 -41.04 -6.56 -22.19
C MET A 103 -40.06 -6.59 -21.04
N ARG A 104 -39.46 -5.43 -20.76
CA ARG A 104 -38.54 -5.24 -19.65
C ARG A 104 -39.08 -4.16 -18.72
N PRO A 105 -38.91 -4.31 -17.40
CA PRO A 105 -39.30 -3.27 -16.47
C PRO A 105 -38.45 -2.02 -16.74
N TYR A 106 -39.14 -0.91 -17.01
CA TYR A 106 -38.56 0.40 -17.12
C TYR A 106 -38.64 1.07 -15.74
N PHE A 107 -37.49 1.12 -15.06
CA PHE A 107 -37.38 1.91 -13.86
C PHE A 107 -37.15 3.35 -14.31
N ALA A 108 -38.19 4.19 -14.23
CA ALA A 108 -38.02 5.63 -14.29
C ALA A 108 -36.89 5.98 -13.32
N LYS A 109 -35.76 6.47 -13.85
CA LYS A 109 -34.63 6.88 -13.02
C LYS A 109 -35.17 7.96 -12.07
N ARG A 110 -35.46 7.57 -10.83
CA ARG A 110 -35.75 8.48 -9.71
C ARG A 110 -34.60 9.45 -9.66
N ALA A 111 -34.80 10.62 -10.24
CA ALA A 111 -33.78 11.64 -10.45
C ALA A 111 -32.38 11.02 -10.70
N ALA A 112 -32.00 10.90 -11.97
CA ALA A 112 -30.71 11.50 -12.31
C ALA A 112 -30.80 12.97 -11.86
N ALA A 113 -30.59 13.20 -10.56
CA ALA A 113 -30.33 14.49 -9.98
C ALA A 113 -29.20 15.05 -10.83
N GLU A 114 -29.53 16.12 -11.56
CA GLU A 114 -28.60 17.10 -12.10
C GLU A 114 -27.33 16.53 -12.75
N GLY A 115 -27.35 16.35 -14.08
CA GLY A 115 -26.08 16.13 -14.78
C GLY A 115 -26.12 15.57 -16.20
N ALA A 116 -27.28 15.37 -16.83
CA ALA A 116 -27.33 14.90 -18.23
C ALA A 116 -27.49 16.05 -19.25
N SER A 117 -27.40 17.30 -18.82
CA SER A 117 -27.42 18.49 -19.68
C SER A 117 -26.28 19.44 -19.34
N LYS A 118 -25.07 18.91 -19.40
CA LYS A 118 -23.87 19.58 -19.89
C LYS A 118 -22.93 18.43 -20.23
N ALA A 119 -22.56 18.32 -21.50
CA ALA A 119 -21.19 17.93 -21.76
C ALA A 119 -20.36 18.97 -21.00
N ASP A 120 -20.04 18.70 -19.73
CA ASP A 120 -18.94 19.38 -19.10
C ASP A 120 -17.83 19.23 -20.12
N ALA A 121 -17.39 20.36 -20.64
CA ALA A 121 -16.22 20.42 -21.48
C ALA A 121 -15.08 19.99 -20.56
N LYS A 122 -14.99 18.66 -20.31
CA LYS A 122 -13.91 18.01 -19.58
C LYS A 122 -12.70 18.66 -20.15
N THR A 123 -11.98 19.42 -19.32
CA THR A 123 -10.88 20.22 -19.82
C THR A 123 -10.00 19.28 -20.64
N PHE A 124 -9.40 19.77 -21.72
CA PHE A 124 -8.57 18.93 -22.59
C PHE A 124 -7.60 18.04 -21.77
N ARG A 125 -7.16 18.57 -20.63
CA ARG A 125 -6.38 17.91 -19.60
C ARG A 125 -7.06 16.70 -18.92
N GLU A 126 -8.32 16.79 -18.53
CA GLU A 126 -9.09 15.66 -17.96
C GLU A 126 -9.32 14.55 -19.00
N GLN A 127 -9.54 14.90 -20.26
CA GLN A 127 -9.67 13.91 -21.34
C GLN A 127 -8.35 13.17 -21.58
N VAL A 128 -7.23 13.90 -21.56
CA VAL A 128 -5.88 13.32 -21.65
C VAL A 128 -5.56 12.44 -20.44
N ASP A 129 -5.95 12.85 -19.23
CA ASP A 129 -5.78 12.04 -18.03
C ASP A 129 -6.61 10.77 -18.07
N ALA A 130 -7.86 10.82 -18.55
CA ALA A 130 -8.72 9.66 -18.72
C ALA A 130 -8.15 8.66 -19.74
N LEU A 131 -7.59 9.15 -20.85
CA LEU A 131 -6.88 8.30 -21.81
C LEU A 131 -5.60 7.69 -21.21
N ALA A 132 -4.86 8.46 -20.41
CA ALA A 132 -3.65 8.00 -19.75
C ALA A 132 -3.92 6.99 -18.62
N THR A 133 -5.06 7.08 -17.93
CA THR A 133 -5.48 6.09 -16.94
C THR A 133 -6.00 4.81 -17.58
N ALA A 134 -6.75 4.90 -18.68
CA ALA A 134 -7.30 3.74 -19.38
C ALA A 134 -6.25 2.97 -20.20
N PHE A 135 -5.39 3.68 -20.94
CA PHE A 135 -4.48 3.09 -21.93
C PHE A 135 -2.98 3.36 -21.65
N GLY A 136 -2.65 4.14 -20.63
CA GLY A 136 -1.25 4.49 -20.33
C GLY A 136 -0.44 3.33 -19.74
N SER A 137 0.88 3.40 -19.94
CA SER A 137 1.84 2.50 -19.27
C SER A 137 1.75 2.63 -17.75
N LYS A 138 2.18 1.60 -17.00
CA LYS A 138 2.14 1.60 -15.52
C LYS A 138 2.77 2.87 -14.92
N ARG A 139 3.83 3.39 -15.54
CA ARG A 139 4.50 4.64 -15.14
C ARG A 139 3.62 5.88 -15.37
N LYS A 140 2.94 5.97 -16.52
CA LYS A 140 2.04 7.10 -16.84
C LYS A 140 0.80 7.09 -15.96
N ARG A 141 0.21 5.91 -15.70
CA ARG A 141 -0.92 5.76 -14.78
C ARG A 141 -0.59 6.24 -13.38
N LYS A 142 0.55 5.80 -12.83
CA LYS A 142 1.02 6.22 -11.50
C LYS A 142 1.28 7.73 -11.43
N ALA A 143 1.80 8.34 -12.50
CA ALA A 143 2.03 9.79 -12.53
C ALA A 143 0.73 10.60 -12.50
N VAL A 144 -0.30 10.17 -13.25
CA VAL A 144 -1.63 10.80 -13.24
C VAL A 144 -2.29 10.64 -11.87
N GLU A 145 -2.23 9.44 -11.29
CA GLU A 145 -2.76 9.15 -9.95
C GLU A 145 -2.10 10.02 -8.86
N THR A 146 -0.76 10.14 -8.88
CA THR A 146 -0.07 11.02 -7.92
C THR A 146 -0.46 12.48 -8.09
N ARG A 147 -0.68 12.94 -9.33
CA ARG A 147 -1.08 14.33 -9.58
C ARG A 147 -2.50 14.61 -9.10
N LEU A 148 -3.44 13.70 -9.36
CA LEU A 148 -4.81 13.82 -8.87
C LEU A 148 -4.85 13.81 -7.34
N ARG A 149 -4.02 12.99 -6.69
CA ARG A 149 -3.93 12.96 -5.23
C ARG A 149 -3.40 14.27 -4.61
N LEU A 150 -2.55 15.00 -5.34
CA LEU A 150 -1.96 16.25 -4.87
C LEU A 150 -2.81 17.48 -5.23
N ASN A 151 -3.68 17.38 -6.22
CA ASN A 151 -4.66 18.42 -6.56
C ASN A 151 -5.84 18.35 -5.58
N VAL A 152 -5.64 18.86 -4.37
CA VAL A 152 -6.74 19.24 -3.47
C VAL A 152 -7.04 20.71 -3.76
N GLU A 153 -8.27 21.03 -4.15
CA GLU A 153 -8.68 22.41 -4.49
C GLU A 153 -8.58 23.33 -3.27
N ASP A 154 -7.84 24.44 -3.41
CA ASP A 154 -7.60 25.47 -2.39
C ASP A 154 -8.89 26.02 -1.76
N GLY A 155 -10.01 26.04 -2.51
CA GLY A 155 -11.29 26.53 -2.02
C GLY A 155 -11.91 25.70 -0.89
N THR A 156 -11.70 24.38 -0.89
CA THR A 156 -12.24 23.47 0.14
C THR A 156 -11.31 23.35 1.35
N LEU A 157 -10.02 23.66 1.18
CA LEU A 157 -9.05 23.66 2.26
C LEU A 157 -9.29 24.80 3.25
N HIS A 158 -9.70 26.00 2.83
CA HIS A 158 -9.92 27.11 3.76
C HIS A 158 -11.10 26.90 4.71
N GLU A 159 -12.20 26.33 4.22
CA GLU A 159 -13.40 26.12 5.03
C GLU A 159 -13.26 24.89 5.96
N THR A 160 -12.61 23.83 5.47
CA THR A 160 -12.31 22.64 6.30
C THR A 160 -11.18 22.90 7.29
N THR A 161 -10.19 23.74 6.97
CA THR A 161 -9.15 24.14 7.94
C THR A 161 -9.72 25.05 9.03
N ALA A 162 -10.65 25.96 8.73
CA ALA A 162 -11.28 26.79 9.77
C ALA A 162 -12.12 25.93 10.75
N SER A 163 -12.91 24.99 10.22
CA SER A 163 -13.73 24.07 11.03
C SER A 163 -12.87 23.09 11.83
N THR A 164 -11.82 22.52 11.23
CA THR A 164 -10.90 21.62 11.94
C THR A 164 -10.00 22.36 12.92
N LEU A 165 -9.61 23.62 12.66
CA LEU A 165 -8.85 24.42 13.63
C LEU A 165 -9.69 24.77 14.87
N ALA A 166 -11.01 24.99 14.70
CA ALA A 166 -11.91 25.19 15.83
C ALA A 166 -12.07 23.91 16.68
N ALA A 167 -12.34 22.77 16.03
CA ALA A 167 -12.43 21.47 16.72
C ALA A 167 -11.10 21.03 17.36
N VAL A 168 -9.97 21.35 16.71
CA VAL A 168 -8.63 21.08 17.23
C VAL A 168 -8.29 22.03 18.37
N LYS A 169 -8.73 23.30 18.38
CA LYS A 169 -8.48 24.23 19.49
C LYS A 169 -9.20 23.82 20.78
N ASP A 170 -10.44 23.31 20.67
CA ASP A 170 -11.18 22.76 21.80
C ASP A 170 -10.57 21.43 22.29
N SER A 171 -9.97 20.65 21.39
CA SER A 171 -9.24 19.42 21.75
C SER A 171 -7.82 19.70 22.28
N LEU A 172 -7.15 20.79 21.85
CA LEU A 172 -5.81 21.17 22.28
C LEU A 172 -5.80 21.71 23.72
N ALA A 173 -6.84 22.45 24.11
CA ALA A 173 -6.95 22.99 25.46
C ALA A 173 -7.00 21.90 26.56
N ALA A 174 -7.40 20.66 26.19
CA ALA A 174 -7.39 19.51 27.08
C ALA A 174 -6.09 18.67 27.02
N LEU A 175 -5.22 18.91 26.04
CA LEU A 175 -3.98 18.14 25.77
C LEU A 175 -2.70 18.95 26.00
N ASP A 176 -2.77 20.27 26.14
CA ASP A 176 -1.63 21.19 26.35
C ASP A 176 -0.95 21.07 27.73
N ALA A 177 -1.30 20.08 28.56
CA ALA A 177 -0.55 19.75 29.78
C ALA A 177 0.53 18.68 29.57
N THR A 178 0.53 17.94 28.46
CA THR A 178 1.57 16.95 28.19
C THR A 178 1.76 16.72 26.68
N VAL A 179 3.00 16.83 26.23
CA VAL A 179 3.57 16.36 24.96
C VAL A 179 3.74 17.42 23.87
N ASP A 180 5.02 17.71 23.63
CA ASP A 180 5.60 18.52 22.56
C ASP A 180 5.22 17.98 21.17
N LYS A 181 4.93 18.90 20.23
CA LYS A 181 4.44 18.62 18.86
C LYS A 181 5.43 17.76 18.05
N PRO A 182 4.99 16.69 17.34
CA PRO A 182 5.84 16.04 16.35
C PRO A 182 5.81 16.82 15.02
N SER A 183 6.90 17.52 14.74
CA SER A 183 7.31 17.94 13.39
C SER A 183 7.55 16.70 12.51
N PRO A 184 7.52 16.77 11.15
CA PRO A 184 8.01 15.69 10.28
C PRO A 184 9.49 15.33 10.50
N ALA A 185 10.24 16.12 11.29
CA ALA A 185 11.54 15.73 11.85
C ALA A 185 11.43 14.66 12.97
N GLY A 186 10.31 14.58 13.68
CA GLY A 186 10.05 13.62 14.77
C GLY A 186 10.03 12.16 14.32
N VAL A 187 9.70 11.87 13.06
CA VAL A 187 9.73 10.49 12.52
C VAL A 187 11.16 9.95 12.44
N VAL A 188 12.15 10.83 12.27
CA VAL A 188 13.57 10.48 12.28
C VAL A 188 14.11 10.39 13.71
N VAL A 189 13.55 11.18 14.65
CA VAL A 189 13.99 11.20 16.06
C VAL A 189 13.76 9.85 16.76
N ASP A 190 12.65 9.13 16.49
CA ASP A 190 12.43 7.80 17.12
C ASP A 190 13.41 6.70 16.67
N SER A 191 14.14 6.93 15.57
CA SER A 191 15.09 5.97 15.00
C SER A 191 16.52 6.20 15.47
N ILE A 192 16.78 7.28 16.20
CA ILE A 192 18.10 7.65 16.71
C ILE A 192 18.16 7.23 18.19
N PRO A 193 19.28 6.65 18.67
CA PRO A 193 19.50 6.43 20.09
C PRO A 193 19.36 7.74 20.90
N PRO A 194 18.98 7.68 22.18
CA PRO A 194 18.89 8.87 23.03
C PRO A 194 20.20 9.68 22.94
N GLN A 195 20.08 10.95 22.54
CA GLN A 195 21.22 11.84 22.31
C GLN A 195 21.15 13.02 23.26
N ASN A 196 22.21 13.24 24.03
CA ASN A 196 22.36 14.46 24.82
C ASN A 196 22.97 15.57 23.94
N ARG A 197 22.13 16.53 23.56
CA ARG A 197 22.54 17.65 22.70
C ARG A 197 23.31 18.75 23.42
N GLU A 198 23.28 18.76 24.75
CA GLU A 198 23.95 19.75 25.59
C GLU A 198 25.34 19.28 26.05
N ALA A 199 25.74 18.08 25.65
CA ALA A 199 27.02 17.49 26.03
C ALA A 199 28.22 18.34 25.56
N THR A 200 29.02 18.79 26.52
CA THR A 200 30.29 19.51 26.29
C THR A 200 31.45 18.56 25.97
N VAL A 201 31.32 17.28 26.33
CA VAL A 201 32.30 16.22 26.08
C VAL A 201 31.73 15.22 25.07
N ARG A 202 32.57 14.72 24.15
CA ARG A 202 32.15 13.78 23.09
C ARG A 202 31.53 12.50 23.66
N GLN A 203 32.01 12.08 24.83
CA GLN A 203 31.56 10.89 25.54
C GLN A 203 30.16 11.02 26.11
N ASP A 204 29.77 12.23 26.52
CA ASP A 204 28.47 12.47 27.15
C ASP A 204 27.32 12.61 26.14
N VAL A 205 27.63 12.67 24.84
CA VAL A 205 26.62 12.74 23.77
C VAL A 205 25.77 11.47 23.73
N TYR A 206 26.39 10.31 23.97
CA TYR A 206 25.76 9.00 23.99
C TYR A 206 26.20 8.24 25.23
N ARG A 207 25.39 8.26 26.29
CA ARG A 207 25.71 7.57 27.54
C ARG A 207 25.47 6.07 27.40
N ILE A 208 26.36 5.27 27.96
CA ILE A 208 26.28 3.79 27.90
C ILE A 208 25.01 3.29 28.59
N GLU A 209 24.62 3.94 29.69
CA GLU A 209 23.39 3.67 30.47
C GLU A 209 22.11 3.85 29.63
N ASP A 210 22.11 4.81 28.70
CA ASP A 210 20.96 5.10 27.83
C ASP A 210 20.88 4.10 26.65
N LEU A 211 22.01 3.48 26.29
CA LEU A 211 22.07 2.45 25.25
C LEU A 211 21.69 1.06 25.78
N ILE A 212 22.17 0.74 26.98
CA ILE A 212 22.01 -0.55 27.64
C ILE A 212 21.44 -0.29 29.04
N PRO A 213 20.14 -0.55 29.25
CA PRO A 213 19.55 -0.45 30.59
C PRO A 213 20.31 -1.32 31.58
N ALA A 214 20.53 -0.81 32.80
CA ALA A 214 21.30 -1.50 33.84
C ALA A 214 20.76 -2.89 34.18
N GLU A 215 19.45 -3.11 34.01
CA GLU A 215 18.78 -4.41 34.23
C GLU A 215 19.29 -5.55 33.33
N HIS A 216 20.00 -5.23 32.25
CA HIS A 216 20.53 -6.21 31.31
C HIS A 216 22.06 -6.26 31.29
N ALA A 217 22.72 -5.46 32.13
CA ALA A 217 24.17 -5.42 32.24
C ALA A 217 24.74 -6.77 32.70
N ASP A 218 24.13 -7.41 33.71
CA ASP A 218 24.61 -8.67 34.28
C ASP A 218 24.60 -9.81 33.24
N TYR A 219 23.52 -9.93 32.45
CA TYR A 219 23.44 -10.92 31.37
C TYR A 219 24.45 -10.64 30.25
N LEU A 220 24.70 -9.38 29.94
CA LEU A 220 25.70 -9.00 28.96
C LEU A 220 27.12 -9.32 29.44
N ASP A 221 27.37 -9.23 30.75
CA ASP A 221 28.65 -9.61 31.34
C ASP A 221 28.89 -11.12 31.18
N GLU A 222 27.89 -11.97 31.46
CA GLU A 222 27.98 -13.42 31.20
C GLU A 222 28.28 -13.75 29.73
N VAL A 223 27.65 -13.03 28.79
CA VAL A 223 27.89 -13.20 27.35
C VAL A 223 29.26 -12.63 26.93
N ALA A 224 29.80 -11.66 27.68
CA ALA A 224 31.09 -11.02 27.44
C ALA A 224 32.27 -11.78 28.08
N GLU A 225 32.06 -12.60 29.09
CA GLU A 225 33.08 -13.47 29.71
C GLU A 225 33.95 -14.25 28.70
N PRO A 226 33.39 -14.94 27.68
CA PRO A 226 34.21 -15.63 26.69
C PRO A 226 35.04 -14.66 25.83
N LEU A 227 34.58 -13.42 25.63
CA LEU A 227 35.32 -12.39 24.90
C LEU A 227 36.48 -11.82 25.75
N LEU A 228 36.31 -11.73 27.06
CA LEU A 228 37.33 -11.28 28.02
C LEU A 228 38.46 -12.28 28.20
N ASN A 229 38.12 -13.58 28.22
CA ASN A 229 39.07 -14.68 28.44
C ASN A 229 39.58 -15.32 27.13
N ALA A 230 39.31 -14.70 25.99
CA ALA A 230 39.61 -15.26 24.68
C ALA A 230 41.12 -15.47 24.48
N THR A 231 41.54 -16.70 24.17
CA THR A 231 42.90 -16.98 23.73
C THR A 231 43.08 -16.69 22.24
N PRO A 232 44.30 -16.36 21.76
CA PRO A 232 44.54 -16.09 20.33
C PRO A 232 44.17 -17.27 19.42
N ASP A 233 44.23 -18.51 19.94
CA ASP A 233 43.82 -19.72 19.24
C ASP A 233 42.30 -19.80 19.07
N GLN A 234 41.53 -19.44 20.11
CA GLN A 234 40.07 -19.37 20.05
C GLN A 234 39.60 -18.27 19.09
N ILE A 235 40.26 -17.12 19.07
CA ILE A 235 39.94 -16.02 18.14
C ILE A 235 40.16 -16.47 16.69
N SER A 236 41.23 -17.25 16.44
CA SER A 236 41.51 -17.81 15.11
C SER A 236 40.47 -18.84 14.69
N GLN A 237 40.00 -19.67 15.62
CA GLN A 237 38.91 -20.61 15.39
C GLN A 237 37.60 -19.88 15.08
N TRP A 238 37.21 -18.87 15.85
CA TRP A 238 36.00 -18.07 15.60
C TRP A 238 36.03 -17.36 14.26
N ARG A 239 37.20 -16.91 13.81
CA ARG A 239 37.38 -16.34 12.47
C ARG A 239 37.14 -17.38 11.37
N SER A 240 37.57 -18.62 11.58
CA SER A 240 37.37 -19.71 10.61
C SER A 240 35.92 -20.20 10.54
N GLU A 241 35.24 -20.23 11.69
CA GLU A 241 33.85 -20.70 11.81
C GLU A 241 32.82 -19.59 11.53
N ALA A 242 33.27 -18.33 11.41
CA ALA A 242 32.43 -17.13 11.27
C ALA A 242 31.39 -16.98 12.39
N THR A 243 31.74 -17.44 13.60
CA THR A 243 30.88 -17.43 14.79
C THR A 243 30.58 -16.02 15.26
N TYR A 244 31.56 -15.11 15.13
CA TYR A 244 31.43 -13.69 15.48
C TYR A 244 31.61 -12.79 14.25
N PRO A 245 31.01 -11.58 14.26
CA PRO A 245 31.28 -10.56 13.25
C PRO A 245 32.78 -10.24 13.16
N GLU A 246 33.24 -9.87 11.96
CA GLU A 246 34.68 -9.70 11.68
C GLU A 246 35.27 -8.58 12.56
N TYR A 247 34.50 -7.50 12.75
CA TYR A 247 34.87 -6.40 13.63
C TYR A 247 35.15 -6.83 15.07
N VAL A 248 34.35 -7.74 15.62
CA VAL A 248 34.51 -8.22 17.00
C VAL A 248 35.80 -9.01 17.13
N THR A 249 36.09 -9.90 16.19
CA THR A 249 37.33 -10.68 16.21
C THR A 249 38.58 -9.81 16.06
N GLU A 250 38.50 -8.67 15.36
CA GLU A 250 39.59 -7.70 15.27
C GLU A 250 39.71 -6.90 16.57
N ARG A 251 38.61 -6.37 17.12
CA ARG A 251 38.63 -5.49 18.30
C ARG A 251 38.99 -6.23 19.58
N VAL A 252 38.62 -7.50 19.75
CA VAL A 252 39.01 -8.33 20.91
C VAL A 252 40.54 -8.42 21.05
N THR A 253 41.28 -8.40 19.94
CA THR A 253 42.76 -8.40 19.98
C THR A 253 43.38 -7.08 20.45
N ARG A 254 42.58 -6.00 20.51
CA ARG A 254 43.01 -4.63 20.85
C ARG A 254 42.29 -4.08 22.08
N LEU A 255 41.73 -4.94 22.93
CA LEU A 255 41.04 -4.51 24.16
C LEU A 255 41.94 -3.63 25.03
N SER A 256 41.31 -2.71 25.76
CA SER A 256 41.99 -1.81 26.68
C SER A 256 42.72 -2.57 27.81
N GLY A 257 43.84 -2.01 28.28
CA GLY A 257 44.64 -2.59 29.36
C GLY A 257 44.07 -2.38 30.76
N ASP A 258 43.15 -1.43 30.91
CA ASP A 258 42.45 -1.14 32.17
C ASP A 258 41.28 -2.09 32.37
N ASP A 259 41.20 -2.73 33.54
CA ASP A 259 40.25 -3.82 33.80
C ASP A 259 38.78 -3.37 33.73
N GLU A 260 38.44 -2.21 34.30
CA GLU A 260 37.08 -1.67 34.28
C GLU A 260 36.62 -1.30 32.86
N TYR A 261 37.48 -0.61 32.10
CA TYR A 261 37.18 -0.25 30.70
C TYR A 261 37.12 -1.49 29.81
N ARG A 262 37.94 -2.51 30.08
CA ARG A 262 37.95 -3.77 29.35
C ARG A 262 36.62 -4.52 29.50
N VAL A 263 36.05 -4.57 30.70
CA VAL A 263 34.72 -5.18 30.94
C VAL A 263 33.64 -4.41 30.18
N ILE A 264 33.67 -3.08 30.20
CA ILE A 264 32.71 -2.24 29.47
C ILE A 264 32.85 -2.44 27.95
N GLU A 265 34.06 -2.47 27.41
CA GLU A 265 34.32 -2.73 25.99
C GLU A 265 33.80 -4.11 25.57
N ALA A 266 34.06 -5.15 26.38
CA ALA A 266 33.57 -6.50 26.09
C ALA A 266 32.03 -6.58 26.14
N ARG A 267 31.41 -5.88 27.09
CA ARG A 267 29.94 -5.74 27.18
C ARG A 267 29.36 -5.07 25.92
N LEU A 268 29.99 -3.99 25.47
CA LEU A 268 29.60 -3.29 24.24
C LEU A 268 29.79 -4.17 22.99
N LEU A 269 30.84 -4.99 22.95
CA LEU A 269 31.06 -5.96 21.87
C LEU A 269 30.00 -7.07 21.88
N ALA A 270 29.63 -7.60 23.05
CA ALA A 270 28.53 -8.55 23.18
C ALA A 270 27.18 -7.94 22.74
N PHE A 271 26.94 -6.67 23.05
CA PHE A 271 25.77 -5.96 22.56
C PHE A 271 25.81 -5.76 21.03
N TYR A 272 26.99 -5.45 20.47
CA TYR A 272 27.20 -5.31 19.03
C TYR A 272 26.90 -6.63 18.27
N THR A 273 27.38 -7.78 18.76
CA THR A 273 27.10 -9.08 18.12
C THR A 273 25.60 -9.35 18.04
N MET A 274 24.86 -9.03 19.10
CA MET A 274 23.40 -9.16 19.15
C MET A 274 22.70 -8.18 18.20
N LEU A 275 23.13 -6.92 18.13
CA LEU A 275 22.55 -5.97 17.18
C LEU A 275 22.81 -6.39 15.72
N VAL A 276 24.00 -6.93 15.42
CA VAL A 276 24.32 -7.46 14.09
C VAL A 276 23.43 -8.65 13.75
N SER A 277 23.19 -9.57 14.69
CA SER A 277 22.29 -10.71 14.46
C SER A 277 20.85 -10.23 14.17
N VAL A 278 20.36 -9.24 14.93
CA VAL A 278 19.06 -8.59 14.68
C VAL A 278 19.03 -7.91 13.31
N SER A 279 20.09 -7.21 12.90
CA SER A 279 20.15 -6.51 11.61
C SER A 279 20.08 -7.48 10.41
N ARG A 280 20.56 -8.72 10.58
CA ARG A 280 20.57 -9.76 9.55
C ARG A 280 19.24 -10.51 9.44
N LEU A 281 18.29 -10.29 10.35
CA LEU A 281 16.98 -10.93 10.31
C LEU A 281 16.21 -10.60 9.03
N ARG A 282 15.78 -11.65 8.32
CA ARG A 282 14.92 -11.52 7.15
C ARG A 282 13.46 -11.66 7.54
N TYR A 283 12.58 -11.26 6.63
CA TYR A 283 11.12 -11.39 6.81
C TYR A 283 10.68 -12.82 7.17
N THR A 284 11.35 -13.83 6.62
CA THR A 284 11.09 -15.25 6.92
C THR A 284 11.50 -15.63 8.34
N ASP A 285 12.54 -15.01 8.88
CA ASP A 285 13.10 -15.33 10.19
C ASP A 285 12.27 -14.68 11.31
N VAL A 286 11.79 -13.46 11.09
CA VAL A 286 10.89 -12.74 12.03
C VAL A 286 9.54 -13.46 12.21
N LYS A 287 9.13 -14.27 11.24
CA LYS A 287 7.89 -15.07 11.30
C LYS A 287 8.05 -16.43 11.98
N LYS A 288 9.27 -16.86 12.30
CA LYS A 288 9.50 -18.13 13.00
C LYS A 288 9.04 -18.01 14.46
N LYS A 289 8.73 -19.16 15.07
CA LYS A 289 8.40 -19.25 16.50
C LYS A 289 9.54 -18.70 17.36
N ASP A 290 10.77 -18.89 16.89
CA ASP A 290 11.96 -18.31 17.47
C ASP A 290 12.77 -17.54 16.39
N PRO A 291 12.76 -16.19 16.41
CA PRO A 291 13.53 -15.38 15.47
C PRO A 291 15.01 -15.23 15.86
N LEU A 292 15.39 -15.49 17.11
CA LEU A 292 16.75 -15.26 17.65
C LEU A 292 17.13 -16.42 18.59
N PRO A 293 17.50 -17.59 18.06
CA PRO A 293 17.81 -18.77 18.88
C PRO A 293 19.04 -18.59 19.75
N ASP A 294 20.00 -17.76 19.31
CA ASP A 294 21.30 -17.59 19.96
C ASP A 294 21.26 -16.63 21.16
N ILE A 295 20.13 -15.95 21.40
CA ILE A 295 19.96 -14.97 22.48
C ILE A 295 18.91 -15.50 23.47
N ALA A 296 19.24 -15.54 24.76
CA ALA A 296 18.31 -15.99 25.79
C ALA A 296 17.27 -14.92 26.16
N GLN A 297 16.17 -15.35 26.79
CA GLN A 297 15.24 -14.44 27.46
C GLN A 297 15.87 -14.00 28.81
N PRO A 298 15.68 -12.75 29.27
CA PRO A 298 14.66 -11.76 28.85
C PRO A 298 15.12 -10.78 27.75
N LEU A 299 16.42 -10.63 27.51
CA LEU A 299 16.98 -9.61 26.62
C LEU A 299 16.43 -9.72 25.18
N LYS A 300 16.22 -10.94 24.70
CA LYS A 300 15.57 -11.19 23.41
C LYS A 300 14.18 -10.55 23.26
N GLY A 301 13.37 -10.55 24.33
CA GLY A 301 12.07 -9.90 24.33
C GLY A 301 12.20 -8.40 24.13
N VAL A 302 13.09 -7.79 24.92
CA VAL A 302 13.36 -6.34 24.90
C VAL A 302 13.95 -5.89 23.57
N LEU A 303 14.92 -6.62 23.01
CA LEU A 303 15.48 -6.33 21.69
C LEU A 303 14.40 -6.39 20.61
N LEU A 304 13.58 -7.44 20.61
CA LEU A 304 12.53 -7.57 19.62
C LEU A 304 11.43 -6.52 19.81
N ASP A 305 11.03 -6.16 21.02
CA ASP A 305 10.05 -5.09 21.24
C ASP A 305 10.59 -3.71 20.88
N THR A 306 11.88 -3.47 21.06
CA THR A 306 12.53 -2.19 20.75
C THR A 306 12.77 -1.99 19.24
N PHE A 307 13.08 -3.08 18.53
CA PHE A 307 13.51 -3.07 17.13
C PHE A 307 12.53 -3.74 16.15
N THR A 308 11.36 -4.20 16.59
CA THR A 308 10.33 -4.72 15.68
C THR A 308 8.96 -4.15 16.04
N LEU A 309 8.02 -4.23 15.09
CA LEU A 309 6.65 -3.79 15.30
C LEU A 309 5.71 -4.99 15.35
N THR A 310 4.94 -5.10 16.41
CA THR A 310 3.83 -6.05 16.48
C THR A 310 2.61 -5.43 15.80
N SER A 311 2.03 -6.15 14.84
CA SER A 311 0.80 -5.76 14.16
C SER A 311 -0.28 -6.78 14.48
N ARG A 312 -1.48 -6.31 14.80
CA ARG A 312 -2.63 -7.18 15.01
C ARG A 312 -3.46 -7.22 13.74
N SER A 313 -3.64 -8.41 13.17
CA SER A 313 -4.57 -8.60 12.07
C SER A 313 -6.01 -8.45 12.56
N GLU A 314 -6.94 -8.09 11.68
CA GLU A 314 -8.39 -8.05 11.93
C GLU A 314 -8.92 -9.38 12.53
N ARG A 315 -8.22 -10.50 12.28
CA ARG A 315 -8.54 -11.83 12.86
C ARG A 315 -7.95 -12.07 14.25
N GLY A 316 -7.40 -11.05 14.90
CA GLY A 316 -6.83 -11.14 16.25
C GLY A 316 -5.42 -11.74 16.33
N VAL A 317 -4.85 -12.25 15.22
CA VAL A 317 -3.50 -12.82 15.18
C VAL A 317 -2.45 -11.71 15.23
N THR A 318 -1.57 -11.76 16.22
CA THR A 318 -0.41 -10.87 16.37
C THR A 318 0.72 -11.36 15.49
N SER A 319 1.18 -10.54 14.54
CA SER A 319 2.32 -10.82 13.68
C SER A 319 3.37 -9.73 13.82
N ARG A 320 4.62 -10.14 14.00
CA ARG A 320 5.77 -9.23 14.15
C ARG A 320 6.34 -8.90 12.78
N ASN A 321 6.57 -7.61 12.54
CA ASN A 321 7.08 -7.06 11.30
C ASN A 321 8.39 -6.31 11.56
N PHE A 322 9.31 -6.40 10.60
CA PHE A 322 10.59 -5.70 10.66
C PHE A 322 10.73 -4.74 9.47
N PRO A 323 10.06 -3.57 9.53
CA PRO A 323 10.08 -2.58 8.44
C PRO A 323 11.44 -1.89 8.33
N GLN A 324 11.69 -1.24 7.20
CA GLN A 324 12.96 -0.56 6.94
C GLN A 324 13.32 0.48 8.01
N ARG A 325 12.35 1.23 8.52
CA ARG A 325 12.55 2.20 9.62
C ARG A 325 13.18 1.57 10.85
N MET A 326 12.79 0.34 11.19
CA MET A 326 13.34 -0.36 12.34
C MET A 326 14.74 -0.93 12.05
N LYS A 327 15.01 -1.32 10.80
CA LYS A 327 16.37 -1.69 10.36
C LYS A 327 17.32 -0.50 10.46
N ASP A 328 16.84 0.67 10.04
CA ASP A 328 17.59 1.92 10.13
C ASP A 328 17.86 2.29 11.60
N LYS A 329 16.89 2.03 12.51
CA LYS A 329 17.08 2.17 13.96
C LYS A 329 18.17 1.22 14.50
N VAL A 330 18.12 -0.07 14.17
CA VAL A 330 19.17 -1.04 14.56
C VAL A 330 20.54 -0.58 14.07
N LEU A 331 20.63 -0.15 12.79
CA LEU A 331 21.87 0.36 12.22
C LEU A 331 22.36 1.63 12.94
N ALA A 332 21.49 2.53 13.37
CA ALA A 332 21.87 3.70 14.15
C ALA A 332 22.49 3.31 15.50
N TYR A 333 21.90 2.34 16.21
CA TYR A 333 22.47 1.81 17.45
C TYR A 333 23.85 1.15 17.21
N ILE A 334 23.99 0.35 16.14
CA ILE A 334 25.28 -0.26 15.76
C ILE A 334 26.34 0.82 15.54
N LEU A 335 26.00 1.90 14.83
CA LEU A 335 26.93 3.00 14.55
C LEU A 335 27.38 3.72 15.82
N VAL A 336 26.49 3.90 16.80
CA VAL A 336 26.85 4.53 18.08
C VAL A 336 27.75 3.61 18.92
N VAL A 337 27.48 2.31 18.97
CA VAL A 337 28.34 1.36 19.70
C VAL A 337 29.76 1.35 19.13
N VAL A 338 29.89 1.30 17.79
CA VAL A 338 31.21 1.35 17.14
C VAL A 338 31.88 2.72 17.33
N LEU A 339 31.10 3.81 17.37
CA LEU A 339 31.61 5.15 17.66
C LEU A 339 32.25 5.22 19.05
N ILE A 340 31.62 4.61 20.07
CA ILE A 340 32.16 4.55 21.43
C ILE A 340 33.42 3.68 21.47
N LEU A 341 33.42 2.54 20.78
CA LEU A 341 34.56 1.59 20.75
C LEU A 341 35.79 2.10 19.98
N GLU A 342 35.63 3.01 19.01
CA GLU A 342 36.71 3.54 18.15
C GLU A 342 37.05 5.02 18.48
N GLU A 343 36.93 5.42 19.74
CA GLU A 343 37.27 6.78 20.20
C GLU A 343 36.64 7.89 19.34
N TYR A 344 35.38 7.69 18.92
CA TYR A 344 34.58 8.64 18.16
C TYR A 344 35.03 8.90 16.72
N LYS A 345 35.82 7.98 16.13
CA LYS A 345 36.23 8.06 14.73
C LYS A 345 36.47 6.68 14.09
N PHE A 346 35.70 6.33 13.06
CA PHE A 346 35.90 5.06 12.35
C PHE A 346 35.56 5.12 10.85
N ASP A 347 36.10 4.17 10.09
CA ASP A 347 35.84 4.01 8.65
C ASP A 347 34.57 3.18 8.42
N PHE A 348 33.70 3.58 7.47
CA PHE A 348 32.46 2.83 7.18
C PHE A 348 32.69 1.37 6.77
N LYS A 349 33.88 1.03 6.26
CA LYS A 349 34.23 -0.31 5.83
C LYS A 349 34.13 -1.34 6.97
N THR A 350 34.44 -0.97 8.21
CA THR A 350 34.39 -1.89 9.36
C THR A 350 32.96 -2.39 9.59
N VAL A 351 32.00 -1.48 9.66
CA VAL A 351 30.58 -1.79 9.85
C VAL A 351 29.95 -2.43 8.60
N GLN A 352 30.45 -2.11 7.40
CA GLN A 352 29.94 -2.66 6.14
C GLN A 352 30.19 -4.15 5.98
N LEU A 353 31.32 -4.66 6.46
CA LEU A 353 31.63 -6.09 6.42
C LEU A 353 30.57 -6.90 7.18
N ASP A 354 30.09 -6.36 8.31
CA ASP A 354 29.17 -7.06 9.19
C ASP A 354 27.69 -6.85 8.84
N THR A 355 27.31 -5.63 8.45
CA THR A 355 25.89 -5.25 8.22
C THR A 355 25.48 -5.28 6.76
N LYS A 356 26.43 -5.30 5.81
CA LYS A 356 26.20 -5.14 4.36
C LYS A 356 25.43 -3.87 3.99
N ALA A 357 25.46 -2.85 4.85
CA ALA A 357 24.76 -1.59 4.63
C ALA A 357 25.45 -0.75 3.53
N SER A 358 24.66 -0.08 2.69
CA SER A 358 25.24 0.78 1.65
C SER A 358 25.82 2.08 2.22
N ASP A 359 26.87 2.61 1.59
CA ASP A 359 27.46 3.92 1.93
C ASP A 359 26.42 5.04 2.04
N ARG A 360 25.39 5.02 1.21
CA ARG A 360 24.35 6.07 1.18
C ARG A 360 23.52 6.06 2.47
N ILE A 361 23.14 4.87 2.93
CA ILE A 361 22.35 4.71 4.16
C ILE A 361 23.21 5.08 5.36
N LEU A 362 24.45 4.58 5.43
CA LEU A 362 25.38 4.92 6.51
C LEU A 362 25.68 6.41 6.58
N THR A 363 25.88 7.06 5.43
CA THR A 363 26.05 8.52 5.36
C THR A 363 24.82 9.25 5.90
N THR A 364 23.61 8.78 5.56
CA THR A 364 22.35 9.42 6.00
C THR A 364 22.16 9.27 7.52
N LEU A 365 22.41 8.08 8.06
CA LEU A 365 22.33 7.80 9.49
C LEU A 365 23.41 8.55 10.28
N ALA A 366 24.64 8.61 9.77
CA ALA A 366 25.71 9.38 10.39
C ALA A 366 25.36 10.87 10.54
N TYR A 367 24.75 11.47 9.52
CA TYR A 367 24.27 12.86 9.63
C TYR A 367 23.08 13.00 10.59
N ALA A 368 22.17 12.01 10.62
CA ALA A 368 21.06 12.00 11.57
C ALA A 368 21.56 11.94 13.02
N LEU A 369 22.65 11.20 13.28
CA LEU A 369 23.35 11.10 14.56
C LEU A 369 24.15 12.38 14.92
N GLY A 370 24.22 13.38 14.04
CA GLY A 370 25.01 14.60 14.24
C GLY A 370 26.51 14.42 13.99
N CYS A 371 26.93 13.30 13.39
CA CYS A 371 28.33 13.02 13.08
C CYS A 371 28.77 13.71 11.77
N HIS A 372 30.05 14.03 11.70
CA HIS A 372 30.70 14.49 10.48
C HIS A 372 31.13 13.29 9.62
N VAL A 373 30.89 13.36 8.30
CA VAL A 373 31.31 12.32 7.35
C VAL A 373 32.37 12.90 6.42
N GLY A 374 33.58 12.37 6.51
CA GLY A 374 34.69 12.71 5.62
C GLY A 374 34.98 11.62 4.60
N THR A 375 35.78 11.95 3.59
CA THR A 375 36.31 10.96 2.63
C THR A 375 37.83 10.95 2.73
N ARG A 376 38.41 9.78 3.01
CA ARG A 376 39.86 9.57 3.00
C ARG A 376 40.25 8.77 1.77
N LYS A 377 41.25 9.24 1.03
CA LYS A 377 41.88 8.45 -0.03
C LYS A 377 43.03 7.68 0.57
N THR A 378 42.94 6.35 0.57
CA THR A 378 44.07 5.49 0.95
C THR A 378 45.16 5.63 -0.13
N PRO A 379 46.44 5.80 0.22
CA PRO A 379 47.52 5.88 -0.78
C PRO A 379 47.49 4.63 -1.67
N GLY A 380 47.32 4.80 -2.98
CA GLY A 380 47.28 3.70 -3.95
C GLY A 380 45.89 3.19 -4.36
N SER A 381 44.79 3.62 -3.71
CA SER A 381 43.42 3.26 -4.14
C SER A 381 42.70 4.42 -4.84
N ARG A 382 42.09 4.15 -5.99
CA ARG A 382 41.23 5.13 -6.69
C ARG A 382 39.89 5.36 -5.96
N VAL A 383 39.52 4.47 -5.04
CA VAL A 383 38.27 4.53 -4.28
C VAL A 383 38.56 5.10 -2.89
N GLY A 384 38.06 6.30 -2.61
CA GLY A 384 38.13 6.87 -1.26
C GLY A 384 37.22 6.11 -0.29
N SER A 385 37.72 5.76 0.90
CA SER A 385 36.89 5.28 2.00
C SER A 385 36.20 6.47 2.66
N LYS A 386 34.94 6.30 3.05
CA LYS A 386 34.24 7.26 3.90
C LYS A 386 34.52 6.94 5.36
N PHE A 387 34.72 7.98 6.16
CA PHE A 387 34.90 7.86 7.60
C PHE A 387 33.90 8.73 8.34
N MET A 388 33.50 8.28 9.52
CA MET A 388 32.65 8.97 10.46
C MET A 388 33.51 9.55 11.59
N GLU A 389 33.22 10.77 12.00
CA GLU A 389 33.88 11.42 13.13
C GLU A 389 32.85 12.25 13.91
N LEU A 390 32.74 12.04 15.22
CA LEU A 390 31.90 12.90 16.07
C LEU A 390 32.71 14.12 16.50
N LYS A 391 32.32 15.30 16.01
CA LYS A 391 32.87 16.60 16.43
C LYS A 391 31.78 17.41 17.12
N LEU A 392 32.17 18.13 18.16
CA LEU A 392 31.33 19.14 18.81
C LEU A 392 31.66 20.52 18.20
N PRO A 393 30.65 21.38 17.92
CA PRO A 393 29.22 21.16 18.09
C PRO A 393 28.64 20.19 17.06
N LEU A 394 27.57 19.48 17.45
CA LEU A 394 26.90 18.48 16.62
C LEU A 394 26.41 19.09 15.30
N VAL A 395 26.53 18.33 14.21
CA VAL A 395 26.09 18.81 12.89
C VAL A 395 24.57 18.83 12.84
N ASP A 396 24.00 20.03 12.70
CA ASP A 396 22.56 20.19 12.48
C ASP A 396 22.14 19.53 11.15
N PRO A 397 21.19 18.56 11.15
CA PRO A 397 20.73 17.90 9.93
C PRO A 397 20.07 18.88 8.94
N SER A 398 19.68 20.07 9.40
CA SER A 398 19.13 21.16 8.59
C SER A 398 20.16 21.90 7.72
N GLN A 399 21.45 21.85 8.07
CA GLN A 399 22.50 22.59 7.34
C GLN A 399 22.72 22.06 5.91
N GLN A 400 22.41 20.78 5.64
CA GLN A 400 22.46 20.22 4.28
C GLN A 400 21.42 20.81 3.32
N GLN A 401 20.22 21.17 3.82
CA GLN A 401 19.21 21.79 2.96
C GLN A 401 19.66 23.18 2.48
N ARG A 402 20.41 23.91 3.32
CA ARG A 402 20.99 25.21 2.95
C ARG A 402 22.17 25.09 1.98
N ALA A 403 23.08 24.14 2.19
CA ALA A 403 24.25 23.96 1.31
C ALA A 403 23.90 23.46 -0.11
N LYS A 404 22.81 22.68 -0.27
CA LYS A 404 22.30 22.32 -1.61
C LYS A 404 21.61 23.47 -2.32
N LYS A 405 20.97 24.40 -1.59
CA LYS A 405 20.34 25.59 -2.17
C LYS A 405 21.34 26.65 -2.63
N SER A 406 22.52 26.77 -2.02
CA SER A 406 23.53 27.74 -2.47
C SER A 406 24.38 27.25 -3.65
N ARG A 407 24.21 25.99 -4.06
CA ARG A 407 24.89 25.37 -5.21
C ARG A 407 23.98 25.17 -6.42
N MET A 408 22.74 25.63 -6.36
CA MET A 408 21.78 25.63 -7.48
C MET A 408 21.63 27.02 -8.06
#